data_AF-A0A9D6ZDS3-F1
#
_entry.id   AF-A0A9D6ZDS3-F1
#
_cell.length_a   1.000
_cell.length_b   1.000
_cell.length_c   1.000
_cell.angle_alpha   90.00
_cell.angle_beta   90.00
_cell.angle_gamma   90.00
#
_symmetry.space_group_name_H-M   'P 1'
#
loop_
_entity.id
_entity.type
_entity.pdbx_description
1 polymer ?
#
loop_
_entity_poly.entity_id
_entity_poly.type
_entity_poly.pdbx_seq_one_letter_code
_entity_poly.pdbx_strand_id
1 'polypeptide(L)'
;MKKFIACLILLFTPFFSYAQAATPSQNNTLDSAQSEASLARHLSQFQSMQATFTQTIRDARGRLLDQSTGEMQLLRPGKFRWETLQPQQQLVIANGDIV
;
A
#
# COMPACT_ATOMS: atom_id res chain seq x y z
N MET A 1 20.07 29.56 -10.23
CA MET A 1 21.08 28.53 -10.57
C MET A 1 21.08 27.52 -9.43
N LYS A 2 20.43 26.36 -9.60
CA LYS A 2 21.09 25.04 -9.73
C LYS A 2 22.06 24.73 -8.56
N LYS A 3 21.66 23.88 -7.61
CA LYS A 3 22.25 22.52 -7.37
C LYS A 3 22.05 21.96 -5.93
N PHE A 4 21.43 20.77 -5.91
CA PHE A 4 21.67 19.58 -5.09
C PHE A 4 21.50 19.59 -3.57
N ILE A 5 20.38 18.98 -3.19
CA ILE A 5 20.19 18.06 -2.07
C ILE A 5 21.39 17.10 -1.94
N ALA A 6 21.99 17.07 -0.75
CA ALA A 6 22.91 16.03 -0.31
C ALA A 6 22.79 15.90 1.22
N CYS A 7 21.65 15.37 1.68
CA CYS A 7 21.56 14.83 3.04
C CYS A 7 22.01 13.37 2.96
N LEU A 8 23.32 13.17 3.05
CA LEU A 8 23.96 11.87 2.96
C LEU A 8 24.83 11.66 4.20
N ILE A 9 24.25 10.92 5.15
CA ILE A 9 24.93 10.02 6.10
C ILE A 9 25.90 10.70 7.07
N LEU A 10 25.47 10.88 8.32
CA LEU A 10 26.23 10.45 9.49
C LEU A 10 25.42 10.65 10.79
N LEU A 11 25.37 9.56 11.58
CA LEU A 11 24.99 9.49 13.00
C LEU A 11 23.49 9.41 13.34
N PHE A 12 22.88 8.26 13.06
CA PHE A 12 21.91 7.71 14.00
C PHE A 12 22.22 6.22 14.19
N THR A 13 22.80 5.93 15.34
CA THR A 13 23.10 4.58 15.84
C THR A 13 21.90 3.66 15.67
N PRO A 14 22.06 2.44 15.13
CA PRO A 14 21.13 1.41 15.52
C PRO A 14 21.53 1.01 16.93
N PHE A 15 20.88 1.63 17.92
CA PHE A 15 20.58 0.90 19.14
C PHE A 15 19.64 -0.22 18.67
N PHE A 16 20.21 -1.29 18.11
CA PHE A 16 19.55 -2.59 17.99
C PHE A 16 19.40 -3.08 19.42
N SER A 17 18.47 -2.44 20.12
CA SER A 17 17.83 -2.99 21.29
C SER A 17 17.32 -4.34 20.81
N TYR A 18 17.83 -5.41 21.41
CA TYR A 18 17.19 -6.71 21.31
C TYR A 18 15.78 -6.52 21.88
N ALA A 19 14.83 -6.22 20.99
CA ALA A 19 13.43 -6.28 21.31
C ALA A 19 13.17 -7.74 21.68
N GLN A 20 12.84 -7.95 22.95
CA GLN A 20 12.49 -9.23 23.53
C GLN A 20 11.55 -9.96 22.57
N ALA A 21 11.97 -11.15 22.11
CA ALA A 21 11.11 -11.99 21.29
C ALA A 21 9.81 -12.20 22.07
N ALA A 22 8.74 -11.59 21.58
CA ALA A 22 7.40 -11.83 22.09
C ALA A 22 7.18 -13.34 21.99
N THR A 23 7.08 -14.00 23.13
CA THR A 23 6.69 -15.40 23.24
C THR A 23 5.44 -15.61 22.40
N PRO A 24 5.37 -16.63 21.52
CA PRO A 24 4.21 -16.86 20.69
C PRO A 24 3.04 -17.21 21.61
N SER A 25 2.09 -16.29 21.75
CA SER A 25 0.77 -16.60 22.27
C SER A 25 0.08 -17.49 21.22
N GLN A 26 0.18 -18.80 21.43
CA GLN A 26 -0.29 -19.85 20.53
C GLN A 26 -1.81 -19.99 20.55
N ASN A 27 -2.53 -18.94 20.14
CA ASN A 27 -3.98 -19.03 19.88
C ASN A 27 -4.50 -18.13 18.75
N ASN A 28 -3.64 -17.32 18.11
CA ASN A 28 -4.02 -16.41 17.02
C ASN A 28 -3.59 -16.89 15.61
N THR A 29 -2.76 -17.93 15.50
CA THR A 29 -2.17 -18.36 14.22
C THR A 29 -3.13 -19.13 13.33
N LEU A 30 -4.09 -19.86 13.92
CA LEU A 30 -5.10 -20.60 13.17
C LEU A 30 -6.16 -19.66 12.55
N ASP A 31 -6.52 -18.59 13.27
CA ASP A 31 -7.54 -17.63 12.85
C ASP A 31 -7.01 -16.62 11.82
N SER A 32 -5.75 -16.20 11.94
CA SER A 32 -5.10 -15.34 10.93
C SER A 32 -4.91 -16.06 9.60
N ALA A 33 -4.43 -17.31 9.63
CA ALA A 33 -4.26 -18.12 8.42
C ALA A 33 -5.61 -18.40 7.71
N GLN A 34 -6.68 -18.61 8.48
CA GLN A 34 -8.02 -18.77 7.93
C GLN A 34 -8.54 -17.46 7.31
N SER A 35 -8.30 -16.32 7.95
CA SER A 35 -8.69 -14.99 7.43
C SER A 35 -7.97 -14.65 6.12
N GLU A 36 -6.67 -14.92 6.05
CA GLU A 36 -5.87 -14.79 4.83
C GLU A 36 -6.43 -15.68 3.71
N ALA A 37 -6.66 -16.96 4.00
CA ALA A 37 -7.18 -17.91 3.02
C ALA A 37 -8.60 -17.52 2.54
N SER A 38 -9.44 -17.00 3.43
CA SER A 38 -10.79 -16.54 3.09
C SER A 38 -10.74 -15.32 2.18
N LEU A 39 -9.93 -14.31 2.53
CA LEU A 39 -9.75 -13.13 1.70
C LEU A 39 -9.19 -13.49 0.33
N ALA A 40 -8.16 -14.33 0.28
CA ALA A 40 -7.56 -14.81 -0.96
C ALA A 40 -8.60 -15.53 -1.83
N ARG A 41 -9.47 -16.36 -1.23
CA ARG A 41 -10.55 -17.05 -1.95
C ARG A 41 -11.53 -16.05 -2.57
N HIS A 42 -11.99 -15.05 -1.83
CA HIS A 42 -12.91 -14.04 -2.36
C HIS A 42 -12.26 -13.20 -3.48
N LEU A 43 -11.04 -12.73 -3.27
CA LEU A 43 -10.31 -11.96 -4.29
C LEU A 43 -9.99 -12.82 -5.52
N SER A 44 -9.75 -14.13 -5.35
CA SER A 44 -9.52 -15.09 -6.44
C SER A 44 -10.72 -15.25 -7.39
N GLN A 45 -11.91 -14.74 -7.05
CA GLN A 45 -13.07 -14.80 -7.92
C GLN A 45 -13.08 -13.69 -8.99
N PHE A 46 -12.40 -12.56 -8.77
CA PHE A 46 -12.41 -11.41 -9.68
C PHE A 46 -11.37 -11.53 -10.81
N GLN A 47 -11.77 -11.98 -12.00
CA GLN A 47 -10.85 -11.98 -13.16
C GLN A 47 -10.55 -10.57 -13.68
N SER A 48 -11.53 -9.69 -13.63
CA SER A 48 -11.39 -8.27 -13.93
C SER A 48 -12.22 -7.44 -12.96
N MET A 49 -11.83 -6.19 -12.76
CA MET A 49 -12.56 -5.24 -11.92
C MET A 49 -12.32 -3.82 -12.43
N GLN A 50 -13.34 -2.98 -12.33
CA GLN A 50 -13.23 -1.55 -12.61
C GLN A 50 -14.00 -0.80 -11.52
N ALA A 51 -13.46 0.32 -11.07
CA ALA A 51 -14.10 1.14 -10.04
C ALA A 51 -13.62 2.59 -10.12
N THR A 52 -14.46 3.51 -9.65
CA THR A 52 -14.04 4.85 -9.27
C THR A 52 -13.65 4.85 -7.80
N PHE A 53 -12.72 5.71 -7.39
CA PHE A 53 -12.27 5.81 -6.01
C PHE A 53 -12.20 7.26 -5.53
N THR A 54 -12.30 7.42 -4.20
CA THR A 54 -11.93 8.63 -3.46
C THR A 54 -10.95 8.23 -2.37
N GLN A 55 -9.72 8.74 -2.42
CA GLN A 55 -8.71 8.55 -1.39
C GLN A 55 -8.69 9.77 -0.48
N THR A 56 -8.65 9.54 0.83
CA THR A 56 -8.58 10.60 1.86
C THR A 56 -7.41 10.33 2.77
N ILE A 57 -6.43 11.24 2.81
CA ILE A 57 -5.26 11.14 3.68
C ILE A 57 -5.46 12.06 4.88
N ARG A 58 -5.28 11.53 6.09
CA ARG A 58 -5.40 12.29 7.35
C ARG A 58 -4.16 12.11 8.21
N ASP A 59 -3.83 13.14 9.00
CA ASP A 59 -2.78 13.03 10.02
C ASP A 59 -3.26 12.25 11.26
N ALA A 60 -2.36 11.99 12.21
CA ALA A 60 -2.66 11.24 13.43
C ALA A 60 -3.73 11.92 14.32
N ARG A 61 -4.03 13.20 14.11
CA ARG A 61 -5.08 13.95 14.81
C ARG A 61 -6.39 14.01 14.01
N GLY A 62 -6.47 13.30 12.88
CA GLY A 62 -7.64 13.22 12.01
C GLY A 62 -7.83 14.40 11.04
N ARG A 63 -6.89 15.35 11.02
CA ARG A 63 -6.96 16.50 10.10
C ARG A 63 -6.71 16.03 8.67
N LEU A 64 -7.54 16.51 7.75
CA LEU A 64 -7.41 16.23 6.33
C LEU A 64 -6.11 16.83 5.79
N LEU A 65 -5.26 15.99 5.20
CA LEU A 65 -4.03 16.40 4.54
C LEU A 65 -4.22 16.47 3.03
N ASP A 66 -4.93 15.49 2.46
CA ASP A 66 -5.18 15.41 1.03
C ASP A 66 -6.43 14.60 0.71
N GLN A 67 -7.07 14.89 -0.42
CA GLN A 67 -8.17 14.12 -0.96
C GLN A 67 -8.04 14.05 -2.48
N SER A 68 -8.04 12.83 -3.01
CA SER A 68 -7.94 12.59 -4.45
C SER A 68 -9.05 11.68 -4.96
N THR A 69 -9.39 11.81 -6.23
CA THR A 69 -10.37 10.98 -6.92
C THR A 69 -9.79 10.41 -8.19
N GLY A 70 -10.30 9.27 -8.62
CA GLY A 70 -9.79 8.61 -9.81
C GLY A 70 -10.51 7.33 -10.18
N GLU A 71 -9.87 6.60 -11.07
CA GLU A 71 -10.38 5.35 -11.64
C GLU A 71 -9.33 4.26 -11.51
N MET A 72 -9.79 3.03 -11.30
CA MET A 72 -8.94 1.86 -11.26
C MET A 72 -9.49 0.74 -12.14
N GLN A 73 -8.56 -0.03 -12.72
CA GLN A 73 -8.87 -1.21 -13.50
C GLN A 73 -7.89 -2.33 -13.13
N LEU A 74 -8.41 -3.53 -12.98
CA LEU A 74 -7.65 -4.74 -12.72
C LEU A 74 -8.04 -5.78 -13.77
N LEU A 75 -7.05 -6.45 -14.34
CA LEU A 75 -7.23 -7.61 -15.19
C LEU A 75 -6.16 -8.64 -14.86
N ARG A 76 -6.58 -9.84 -14.47
CA ARG A 76 -5.63 -10.93 -14.22
C ARG A 76 -5.22 -11.64 -15.52
N PRO A 77 -3.97 -12.12 -15.60
CA PRO A 77 -2.90 -11.97 -14.60
C PRO A 77 -2.19 -10.60 -14.70
N GLY A 78 -1.87 -10.01 -13.54
CA GLY A 78 -0.84 -8.98 -13.39
C GLY A 78 -1.12 -7.57 -13.96
N LYS A 79 -2.22 -7.33 -14.68
CA LYS A 79 -2.50 -6.02 -15.27
C LYS A 79 -3.29 -5.15 -14.31
N PHE A 80 -2.76 -3.99 -14.01
CA PHE A 80 -3.38 -3.02 -13.12
C PHE A 80 -3.19 -1.61 -13.68
N ARG A 81 -4.25 -0.81 -13.62
CA ARG A 81 -4.24 0.61 -13.96
C ARG A 81 -4.83 1.37 -12.78
N TRP A 82 -4.12 2.38 -12.31
CA TRP A 82 -4.58 3.32 -11.31
C TRP A 82 -4.36 4.73 -11.80
N GLU A 83 -5.45 5.45 -12.01
CA GLU A 83 -5.43 6.79 -12.56
C GLU A 83 -6.07 7.75 -11.57
N THR A 84 -5.25 8.57 -10.93
CA THR A 84 -5.72 9.72 -10.17
C THR A 84 -6.06 10.84 -11.15
N LEU A 85 -7.29 11.33 -11.10
CA LEU A 85 -7.78 12.40 -11.97
C LEU A 85 -7.67 13.77 -11.30
N GLN A 86 -7.92 13.84 -9.99
CA GLN A 86 -7.94 15.08 -9.23
C GLN A 86 -7.30 14.88 -7.85
N PRO A 87 -6.67 15.92 -7.27
CA PRO A 87 -6.39 17.23 -7.88
C PRO A 87 -5.18 17.21 -8.82
N GLN A 88 -4.28 16.25 -8.65
CA GLN A 88 -3.07 16.09 -9.45
C GLN A 88 -3.18 14.79 -10.23
N GLN A 89 -3.02 14.90 -11.55
CA GLN A 89 -3.12 13.75 -12.43
C GLN A 89 -1.90 12.85 -12.26
N GLN A 90 -2.15 11.57 -12.00
CA GLN A 90 -1.11 10.56 -11.89
C GLN A 90 -1.62 9.24 -12.47
N LEU A 91 -0.77 8.57 -13.23
CA LEU A 91 -1.06 7.27 -13.82
C LEU A 91 -0.02 6.26 -13.37
N VAL A 92 -0.47 5.17 -12.76
CA VAL A 92 0.33 4.00 -12.40
C VAL A 92 -0.20 2.81 -13.19
N ILE A 93 0.70 2.08 -13.85
CA ILE A 93 0.37 0.90 -14.63
C ILE A 93 1.30 -0.24 -14.22
N ALA A 94 0.71 -1.37 -13.83
CA ALA A 94 1.43 -2.63 -13.71
C ALA A 94 1.04 -3.53 -14.89
N ASN A 95 2.01 -4.20 -15.49
CA ASN A 95 1.80 -5.12 -16.61
C ASN A 95 2.16 -6.58 -16.30
N GLY A 96 2.46 -6.90 -15.04
CA GLY A 96 2.85 -8.23 -14.58
C GLY A 96 4.35 -8.36 -14.30
N ASP A 97 5.19 -7.52 -14.90
CA ASP A 97 6.65 -7.59 -14.75
C ASP A 97 7.22 -6.41 -13.96
N ILE A 98 6.64 -5.22 -14.10
CA ILE A 98 7.16 -3.96 -13.53
C ILE A 98 5.98 -3.05 -13.15
N VAL A 99 6.20 -2.21 -12.13
CA VAL A 99 5.38 -1.04 -11.76
C VAL A 99 6.25 0.21 -11.88
#